data_AF-F0X2Z6-F1
#
_entry.id   AF-F0X2Z6-F1
#
_cell.length_a   1.000
_cell.length_b   1.000
_cell.length_c   1.000
_cell.angle_alpha   90.00
_cell.angle_beta   90.00
_cell.angle_gamma   90.00
#
_symmetry.space_group_name_H-M   'P 1'
#
loop_
_entity.id
_entity.type
_entity.pdbx_description
1 polymer ?
#
loop_
_entity_poly.entity_id
_entity_poly.type
_entity_poly.pdbx_seq_one_letter_code
_entity_poly.pdbx_strand_id
1 'polypeptide(L)'
;MVAVRMLDHSFFIRELLPQDMKLELDELTEQEAMQAAAYLAKVVGNAHARQMDLATRAAWIRDLQSNRSETLDAPSWLWSSVVQLVGSHEQGYLEHCRRYAL
;
A
#
# COMPACT_ATOMS: atom_id res chain seq x y z
N MET A 1 8.54 -2.19 21.02
CA MET A 1 10.00 -2.49 21.00
C MET A 1 10.36 -3.05 22.37
N VAL A 2 11.16 -4.10 22.43
CA VAL A 2 11.52 -4.83 23.65
C VAL A 2 13.04 -4.98 23.69
N ALA A 3 13.65 -4.65 24.82
CA ALA A 3 15.06 -4.89 25.05
C ALA A 3 15.31 -6.39 25.27
N VAL A 4 16.31 -6.95 24.61
CA VAL A 4 16.70 -8.36 24.73
C VAL A 4 18.22 -8.49 24.78
N ARG A 5 18.71 -9.58 25.37
CA ARG A 5 20.13 -9.94 25.34
C ARG A 5 20.28 -11.25 24.58
N MET A 6 21.12 -11.26 23.55
CA MET A 6 21.41 -12.44 22.71
C MET A 6 22.89 -12.41 22.32
N LEU A 7 23.54 -13.58 22.22
CA LEU A 7 24.95 -13.70 21.84
C LEU A 7 25.88 -12.78 22.65
N ASP A 8 25.63 -12.60 23.95
CA ASP A 8 26.32 -11.66 24.85
C ASP A 8 26.21 -10.16 24.50
N HIS A 9 25.41 -9.79 23.50
CA HIS A 9 25.15 -8.42 23.08
C HIS A 9 23.72 -7.97 23.44
N SER A 10 23.55 -6.66 23.67
CA SER A 10 22.23 -6.06 23.93
C SER A 10 21.58 -5.63 22.61
N PHE A 11 20.33 -6.03 22.41
CA PHE A 11 19.54 -5.74 21.20
C PHE A 11 18.18 -5.16 21.56
N PHE A 12 17.54 -4.51 20.58
CA PHE A 12 16.14 -4.13 20.64
C PHE A 12 15.39 -4.86 19.52
N ILE A 13 14.32 -5.58 19.89
CA ILE A 13 13.43 -6.24 18.92
C ILE A 13 12.12 -5.44 18.84
N ARG A 14 11.59 -5.29 17.64
CA ARG A 14 10.24 -4.75 17.40
C ARG A 14 9.55 -5.53 16.30
N GLU A 15 8.23 -5.51 16.32
CA GLU A 15 7.43 -5.94 15.20
C GLU A 15 7.69 -5.04 13.98
N LEU A 16 7.79 -5.65 12.79
CA LEU A 16 7.84 -4.94 11.52
C LEU A 16 6.42 -4.46 11.18
N LEU A 17 6.26 -3.16 11.08
CA LEU A 17 5.05 -2.52 10.56
C LEU A 17 5.13 -2.48 9.02
N PRO A 18 4.00 -2.40 8.31
CA PRO A 18 3.99 -2.38 6.85
C PRO A 18 4.91 -1.32 6.22
N GLN A 19 5.00 -0.14 6.82
CA GLN A 19 5.87 0.96 6.39
C GLN A 19 7.38 0.73 6.59
N ASP A 20 7.75 -0.34 7.31
CA ASP A 20 9.16 -0.69 7.52
C ASP A 20 9.73 -1.58 6.42
N MET A 21 8.85 -2.14 5.59
CA MET A 21 9.23 -2.91 4.41
C MET A 21 9.42 -1.95 3.26
N LYS A 22 10.50 -2.08 2.47
CA LYS A 22 10.71 -1.29 1.25
C LYS A 22 9.97 -1.91 0.07
N LEU A 23 9.36 -1.10 -0.80
CA LEU A 23 8.82 -1.58 -2.08
C LEU A 23 9.78 -1.20 -3.20
N GLU A 24 10.58 -2.16 -3.66
CA GLU A 24 11.50 -1.98 -4.80
C GLU A 24 10.74 -2.09 -6.12
N LEU A 25 9.90 -1.08 -6.43
CA LEU A 25 9.04 -1.10 -7.61
C LEU A 25 9.81 -1.13 -8.94
N ASP A 26 11.05 -0.67 -8.95
CA ASP A 26 11.99 -0.67 -10.06
C ASP A 26 12.67 -2.03 -10.30
N GLU A 27 12.65 -2.92 -9.31
CA GLU A 27 13.12 -4.31 -9.43
C GLU A 27 12.01 -5.28 -9.87
N LEU A 28 10.75 -4.82 -9.89
CA LEU A 28 9.61 -5.65 -10.29
C LEU A 28 9.57 -5.85 -11.81
N THR A 29 9.26 -7.08 -12.22
CA THR A 29 8.79 -7.34 -13.58
C THR A 29 7.47 -6.62 -13.84
N GLU A 30 7.12 -6.42 -15.11
CA GLU A 30 5.83 -5.82 -15.49
C GLU A 30 4.65 -6.56 -14.84
N GLN A 31 4.70 -7.90 -14.83
CA GLN A 31 3.65 -8.72 -14.21
C GLN A 31 3.55 -8.48 -12.70
N GLU A 32 4.67 -8.39 -12.00
CA GLU A 32 4.71 -8.11 -10.56
C GLU A 32 4.24 -6.69 -10.26
N ALA A 33 4.62 -5.71 -11.07
CA ALA A 33 4.16 -4.33 -10.95
C ALA A 33 2.64 -4.23 -11.14
N MET A 34 2.07 -4.95 -12.12
CA MET A 34 0.61 -5.03 -12.29
C MET A 34 -0.08 -5.69 -11.09
N GLN A 35 0.51 -6.73 -10.51
CA GLN A 35 -0.02 -7.39 -9.32
C GLN A 35 0.02 -6.47 -8.09
N ALA A 36 1.13 -5.74 -7.90
CA ALA A 36 1.28 -4.76 -6.84
C ALA A 36 0.24 -3.63 -6.99
N ALA A 37 0.07 -3.09 -8.21
CA ALA A 37 -0.94 -2.08 -8.49
C ALA A 37 -2.36 -2.58 -8.20
N ALA A 38 -2.70 -3.80 -8.62
CA ALA A 38 -4.01 -4.40 -8.35
C ALA A 38 -4.25 -4.60 -6.84
N TYR A 39 -3.22 -5.03 -6.10
CA TYR A 39 -3.29 -5.19 -4.66
C TYR A 39 -3.51 -3.84 -3.94
N LEU A 40 -2.74 -2.81 -4.29
CA LEU A 40 -2.86 -1.48 -3.70
C LEU A 40 -4.21 -0.83 -4.04
N ALA A 41 -4.68 -0.98 -5.28
CA ALA A 41 -6.02 -0.55 -5.69
C ALA A 41 -7.12 -1.24 -4.87
N LYS A 42 -6.97 -2.53 -4.55
CA LYS A 42 -7.89 -3.25 -3.67
C LYS A 42 -7.86 -2.71 -2.23
N VAL A 43 -6.69 -2.35 -1.70
CA VAL A 43 -6.59 -1.74 -0.36
C VAL A 43 -7.34 -0.40 -0.32
N VAL A 44 -7.07 0.50 -1.27
CA VAL A 44 -7.75 1.80 -1.38
C VAL A 44 -9.25 1.61 -1.59
N GLY A 45 -9.63 0.74 -2.53
CA GLY A 45 -11.02 0.44 -2.84
C GLY A 45 -11.79 -0.09 -1.64
N ASN A 46 -11.22 -1.03 -0.88
CA ASN A 46 -11.84 -1.53 0.35
C ASN A 46 -11.99 -0.44 1.41
N ALA A 47 -10.99 0.43 1.56
CA ALA A 47 -11.06 1.55 2.50
C ALA A 47 -12.15 2.55 2.11
N HIS A 48 -12.28 2.85 0.82
CA HIS A 48 -13.33 3.73 0.30
C HIS A 48 -14.72 3.11 0.47
N ALA A 49 -14.87 1.82 0.17
CA ALA A 49 -16.13 1.08 0.32
C ALA A 49 -16.68 1.10 1.74
N ARG A 50 -15.81 1.10 2.76
CA ARG A 50 -16.19 1.14 4.17
C ARG A 50 -16.74 2.49 4.62
N GLN A 51 -16.54 3.54 3.83
CA GLN A 51 -17.04 4.89 4.11
C GLN A 51 -18.42 5.14 3.49
N MET A 52 -19.00 4.14 2.81
CA MET A 52 -20.27 4.24 2.10
C MET A 52 -21.38 3.47 2.82
N ASP A 53 -22.62 3.93 2.66
CA ASP A 53 -23.78 3.08 2.93
C ASP A 53 -23.91 1.94 1.90
N LEU A 54 -24.84 1.02 2.15
CA LEU A 54 -25.02 -0.17 1.32
C LEU A 54 -25.47 0.17 -0.12
N ALA A 55 -26.32 1.18 -0.29
CA ALA A 55 -26.87 1.54 -1.59
C ALA A 55 -25.81 2.22 -2.47
N THR A 56 -25.07 3.19 -1.90
CA THR A 56 -23.95 3.86 -2.56
C THR A 56 -22.85 2.87 -2.90
N ARG A 57 -22.49 1.97 -1.99
CA ARG A 57 -21.46 0.95 -2.24
C ARG A 57 -21.86 0.03 -3.39
N ALA A 58 -23.12 -0.40 -3.45
CA ALA A 58 -23.61 -1.28 -4.51
C ALA A 58 -23.60 -0.58 -5.88
N ALA A 59 -23.97 0.71 -5.95
CA ALA A 59 -23.87 1.51 -7.16
C ALA A 59 -22.42 1.64 -7.62
N TRP A 60 -21.53 2.03 -6.69
CA TRP A 60 -20.12 2.22 -6.98
C TRP A 60 -19.42 0.95 -7.49
N ILE A 61 -19.72 -0.22 -6.92
CA ILE A 61 -19.16 -1.50 -7.40
C ILE A 61 -19.61 -1.79 -8.85
N ARG A 62 -20.85 -1.47 -9.22
CA ARG A 62 -21.33 -1.65 -10.59
C ARG A 62 -20.57 -0.74 -11.56
N ASP A 63 -20.37 0.52 -11.21
CA ASP A 63 -19.64 1.48 -12.02
C ASP A 63 -18.17 1.07 -12.22
N LEU A 64 -17.54 0.53 -11.17
CA LEU A 64 -16.17 -0.02 -11.27
C LEU A 64 -16.08 -1.26 -12.18
N GLN A 65 -17.14 -2.08 -12.23
CA GLN A 65 -17.16 -3.27 -13.08
C GLN A 65 -17.39 -2.93 -14.55
N SER A 66 -18.15 -1.86 -14.84
CA SER A 66 -18.39 -1.41 -16.21
C SER A 66 -17.17 -0.73 -16.84
N ASN A 67 -16.33 -0.07 -16.05
CA ASN A 67 -15.18 0.70 -16.54
C ASN A 67 -13.87 -0.11 -16.62
N ARG A 68 -13.95 -1.43 -16.88
CA ARG A 68 -12.78 -2.29 -17.11
C ARG A 68 -12.31 -2.26 -18.58
N SER A 69 -12.24 -1.10 -19.23
CA SER A 69 -11.70 -1.02 -20.58
C SER A 69 -10.17 -1.19 -20.59
N GLU A 70 -9.62 -1.70 -21.69
CA GLU A 70 -8.17 -1.80 -21.93
C GLU A 70 -7.47 -0.44 -21.93
N THR A 71 -8.21 0.63 -22.25
CA THR A 71 -7.83 2.01 -21.98
C THR A 71 -8.09 2.31 -20.51
N LEU A 72 -7.09 2.82 -19.81
CA LEU A 72 -7.06 3.11 -18.37
C LEU A 72 -8.19 4.06 -17.94
N ASP A 73 -9.43 3.54 -17.82
CA ASP A 73 -10.65 4.28 -17.46
C ASP A 73 -11.04 4.00 -16.01
N ALA A 74 -10.03 3.72 -15.18
CA ALA A 74 -10.18 3.76 -13.74
C ALA A 74 -10.49 5.21 -13.35
N PRO A 75 -11.41 5.47 -12.40
CA PRO A 75 -11.68 6.82 -11.93
C PRO A 75 -10.36 7.50 -11.55
N SER A 76 -10.12 8.70 -12.08
CA SER A 76 -8.83 9.42 -11.91
C SER A 76 -8.39 9.52 -10.45
N TRP A 77 -9.34 9.66 -9.53
CA TRP A 77 -9.10 9.69 -8.09
C TRP A 77 -8.51 8.38 -7.55
N LEU A 78 -8.92 7.21 -8.07
CA LEU A 78 -8.47 5.90 -7.59
C LEU A 78 -7.02 5.69 -7.96
N TRP A 79 -6.67 6.00 -9.21
CA TRP A 79 -5.28 6.01 -9.67
C TRP A 79 -4.41 6.96 -8.84
N SER A 80 -4.84 8.22 -8.67
CA SER A 80 -4.11 9.19 -7.84
C SER A 80 -3.94 8.71 -6.41
N SER A 81 -4.96 8.08 -5.82
CA SER A 81 -4.91 7.56 -4.45
C SER A 81 -3.94 6.37 -4.31
N VAL A 82 -3.84 5.49 -5.32
CA VAL A 82 -2.88 4.39 -5.33
C VAL A 82 -1.45 4.91 -5.43
N VAL A 83 -1.19 5.87 -6.33
CA VAL A 83 0.13 6.50 -6.46
C VAL A 83 0.52 7.23 -5.16
N GLN A 84 -0.42 7.94 -4.53
CA GLN A 84 -0.20 8.58 -3.23
C GLN A 84 0.08 7.58 -2.12
N LEU A 85 -0.59 6.42 -2.12
CA LEU A 85 -0.35 5.36 -1.14
C LEU A 85 1.08 4.81 -1.23
N VAL A 86 1.58 4.57 -2.45
CA VAL A 86 2.97 4.18 -2.70
C VAL A 86 3.93 5.24 -2.16
N GLY A 87 3.73 6.52 -2.54
CA GLY A 87 4.61 7.60 -2.09
C GLY A 87 4.61 7.78 -0.57
N SER A 88 3.46 7.61 0.08
CA SER A 88 3.35 7.69 1.55
C SER A 88 4.05 6.53 2.25
N HIS A 89 4.01 5.34 1.64
CA HIS A 89 4.69 4.15 2.15
C HIS A 89 6.22 4.31 2.05
N GLU A 90 6.73 4.75 0.91
CA GLU A 90 8.16 5.04 0.71
C GLU A 90 8.67 6.14 1.65
N GLN A 91 7.89 7.20 1.85
CA GLN A 91 8.22 8.24 2.82
C GLN A 91 8.30 7.67 4.25
N GLY A 92 7.38 6.78 4.61
CA GLY A 92 7.36 6.08 5.90
C GLY A 92 8.62 5.23 6.11
N TYR A 93 9.04 4.51 5.07
CA TYR A 93 10.27 3.72 5.08
C TYR A 93 11.52 4.60 5.27
N LEU A 94 11.65 5.69 4.52
CA LEU A 94 12.80 6.60 4.66
C LEU A 94 12.86 7.26 6.05
N GLU A 95 11.70 7.65 6.60
CA GLU A 95 11.62 8.20 7.96
C GLU A 95 11.97 7.14 9.02
N HIS A 96 11.62 5.87 8.79
CA HIS A 96 12.08 4.76 9.63
C HIS A 96 13.61 4.65 9.61
N CYS A 97 14.20 4.58 8.42
CA CYS A 97 15.65 4.49 8.26
C CYS A 97 16.37 5.66 8.94
N ARG A 98 15.85 6.89 8.78
CA ARG A 98 16.40 8.10 9.42
C ARG A 98 16.42 8.00 10.95
N ARG A 99 15.43 7.35 11.56
CA ARG A 99 15.29 7.26 13.03
C ARG A 99 16.06 6.11 13.66
N TYR A 100 16.26 5.00 12.94
CA TYR A 100 16.67 3.74 13.55
C TYR A 100 17.77 2.98 12.81
N ALA A 101 18.09 3.31 11.56
CA ALA A 101 19.07 2.59 10.75
C ALA A 101 20.38 3.38 10.48
N LEU A 102 20.38 4.69 10.75
CA LEU A 102 21.58 5.54 10.83
C LEU A 102 22.09 5.62 12.27
#